data_AF-A0A2D6PIJ8-F1
#
_entry.id   AF-A0A2D6PIJ8-F1
#
_cell.length_a   1.000
_cell.length_b   1.000
_cell.length_c   1.000
_cell.angle_alpha   90.00
_cell.angle_beta   90.00
_cell.angle_gamma   90.00
#
_symmetry.space_group_name_H-M   'P 1'
#
loop_
_entity.id
_entity.type
_entity.pdbx_description
1 polymer ?
#
loop_
_entity_poly.entity_id
_entity_poly.type
_entity_poly.pdbx_seq_one_letter_code
_entity_poly.pdbx_strand_id
1 'polypeptide(L)'
;MNKRGQGGLSMNTIVVAIIAIIILLLLVTFFTGGLGTIGQRITNVFQTGTAGYDLDLAVRNCEDFCARAERLSDQDAVSISAACTQTFDIDTDGDGSPDGEYDCTGTKQNPQVPGVSCSVSC
;
A
#
# COMPACT_ATOMS: atom_id res chain seq x y z
N MET A 1 -22.23 -39.86 58.84
CA MET A 1 -21.08 -40.06 57.92
C MET A 1 -20.73 -38.70 57.33
N ASN A 2 -19.62 -38.08 57.75
CA ASN A 2 -19.25 -36.73 57.30
C ASN A 2 -17.76 -36.73 56.93
N LYS A 3 -17.44 -37.05 55.67
CA LYS A 3 -16.13 -36.77 55.07
C LYS A 3 -16.24 -35.45 54.31
N ARG A 4 -16.32 -34.34 55.06
CA ARG A 4 -16.08 -32.99 54.52
C ARG A 4 -14.60 -32.70 54.72
N GLY A 5 -13.87 -32.52 53.63
CA GLY A 5 -12.48 -32.06 53.66
C GLY A 5 -11.46 -33.08 53.17
N GLN A 6 -11.57 -33.57 51.93
CA GLN A 6 -10.45 -34.15 51.21
C GLN A 6 -10.59 -33.79 49.72
N GLY A 7 -9.84 -32.77 49.33
CA GLY A 7 -9.80 -32.26 47.96
C GLY A 7 -9.05 -30.94 47.91
N GLY A 8 -7.96 -30.81 48.68
CA GLY A 8 -7.04 -29.69 48.50
C GLY A 8 -6.54 -29.77 47.06
N LEU A 9 -6.88 -28.77 46.26
CA LEU A 9 -6.34 -28.63 44.91
C LEU A 9 -4.83 -28.84 45.00
N SER A 10 -4.33 -29.82 44.24
CA SER A 10 -2.90 -30.10 44.18
C SER A 10 -2.16 -28.80 43.92
N MET A 11 -1.08 -28.55 44.65
CA MET A 11 -0.28 -27.32 44.52
C MET A 11 0.11 -27.06 43.06
N ASN A 12 0.31 -28.13 42.29
CA ASN A 12 0.58 -28.08 40.86
C ASN A 12 -0.60 -27.51 40.04
N THR A 13 -1.85 -27.82 40.39
CA THR A 13 -3.03 -27.28 39.71
C THR A 13 -3.15 -25.77 39.91
N ILE A 14 -2.85 -25.28 41.11
CA ILE A 14 -2.86 -23.84 41.42
C ILE A 14 -1.77 -23.14 40.61
N VAL A 15 -0.56 -23.70 40.54
CA VAL A 15 0.55 -23.15 39.76
C VAL A 15 0.24 -23.10 38.27
N VAL A 16 -0.31 -24.18 37.70
CA VAL A 16 -0.67 -24.24 36.27
C VAL A 16 -1.78 -23.22 35.95
N ALA A 17 -2.77 -23.06 36.84
CA ALA A 17 -3.84 -22.08 36.64
C ALA A 17 -3.31 -20.64 36.58
N ILE A 18 -2.36 -20.29 37.46
CA ILE A 18 -1.75 -18.94 37.47
C ILE A 18 -0.94 -18.70 36.18
N ILE A 19 -0.14 -19.67 35.75
CA ILE A 19 0.66 -19.56 34.51
C ILE A 19 -0.25 -19.37 33.30
N ALA A 20 -1.34 -20.14 33.21
CA ALA A 20 -2.30 -20.03 32.12
C ALA A 20 -2.96 -18.64 32.05
N ILE A 21 -3.31 -18.05 33.20
CA ILE A 21 -3.88 -16.70 33.28
C ILE A 21 -2.86 -15.65 32.80
N ILE A 22 -1.59 -15.77 33.20
CA ILE A 22 -0.54 -14.84 32.76
C ILE A 22 -0.34 -14.92 31.24
N ILE A 23 -0.28 -16.12 30.67
CA ILE A 23 -0.14 -16.31 29.22
C ILE A 23 -1.35 -15.71 28.49
N LEU A 24 -2.57 -15.93 29.00
CA LEU A 24 -3.77 -15.33 28.43
C LEU A 24 -3.70 -13.80 28.40
N LEU A 25 -3.27 -13.17 29.50
CA LEU A 25 -3.09 -11.72 29.56
C LEU A 25 -2.05 -11.23 28.57
N LEU A 26 -0.92 -11.92 28.44
CA LEU A 26 0.10 -11.58 27.45
C LEU A 26 -0.48 -11.63 26.04
N LEU A 27 -1.17 -12.71 25.67
CA LEU A 27 -1.81 -12.83 24.36
C LEU A 27 -2.77 -11.66 24.10
N VAL A 28 -3.67 -11.36 25.05
CA VAL A 28 -4.60 -10.23 24.90
C VAL A 28 -3.84 -8.91 24.68
N THR A 29 -2.79 -8.63 25.46
CA THR A 29 -2.00 -7.39 25.27
C THR A 29 -1.28 -7.34 23.92
N PHE A 30 -0.74 -8.46 23.44
CA PHE A 30 -0.11 -8.53 22.11
C PHE A 30 -1.13 -8.37 20.98
N PHE A 31 -2.30 -9.00 21.09
CA PHE A 31 -3.35 -8.89 20.09
C PHE A 31 -3.99 -7.49 20.09
N THR A 32 -4.25 -6.90 21.25
CA THR A 32 -4.81 -5.54 21.37
C THR A 32 -3.82 -4.45 20.95
N GLY A 33 -2.53 -4.59 21.29
CA GLY A 33 -1.50 -3.60 20.91
C GLY A 33 -0.94 -3.77 19.49
N GLY A 34 -0.84 -5.01 19.01
CA GLY A 34 -0.19 -5.33 17.72
C GLY A 34 -1.10 -5.25 16.51
N LEU A 35 -2.38 -5.63 16.62
CA LEU A 35 -3.28 -5.64 15.45
C LEU A 35 -3.81 -4.25 15.06
N GLY A 36 -3.97 -3.33 16.03
CA GLY A 36 -4.46 -1.98 15.74
C GLY A 36 -3.52 -1.18 14.85
N THR A 37 -2.21 -1.27 15.10
CA THR A 37 -1.19 -0.54 14.33
C THR A 37 -0.89 -1.16 12.97
N ILE A 38 -1.09 -2.47 12.80
CA ILE A 38 -0.92 -3.17 11.52
C ILE A 38 -2.14 -2.97 10.62
N GLY A 39 -3.36 -3.00 11.19
CA GLY A 39 -4.59 -2.73 10.44
C GLY A 39 -4.61 -1.35 9.80
N GLN A 40 -4.19 -0.31 10.54
CA GLN A 40 -4.07 1.05 9.99
C GLN A 40 -3.00 1.19 8.91
N ARG A 41 -1.89 0.45 9.02
CA ARG A 41 -0.86 0.43 7.97
C ARG A 41 -1.35 -0.28 6.71
N ILE A 42 -2.11 -1.36 6.84
CA ILE A 42 -2.67 -2.09 5.70
C ILE A 42 -3.74 -1.25 5.00
N THR A 43 -4.65 -0.60 5.73
CA THR A 43 -5.62 0.31 5.09
C THR A 43 -4.95 1.51 4.44
N ASN A 44 -3.90 2.06 5.04
CA ASN A 44 -3.13 3.14 4.42
C ASN A 44 -2.39 2.66 3.16
N VAL A 45 -1.87 1.43 3.13
CA VAL A 45 -1.21 0.82 1.96
C VAL A 45 -2.21 0.51 0.83
N PHE A 46 -3.43 0.07 1.16
CA PHE A 46 -4.48 -0.14 0.16
C PHE A 46 -5.12 1.16 -0.32
N GLN A 47 -5.15 2.21 0.50
CA GLN A 47 -5.45 3.58 0.04
C GLN A 47 -4.30 4.14 -0.81
N THR A 48 -3.04 3.79 -0.54
CA THR A 48 -1.89 4.17 -1.39
C THR A 48 -1.77 3.39 -2.69
N GLY A 49 -2.57 2.34 -2.90
CA GLY A 49 -2.76 1.76 -4.25
C GLY A 49 -3.51 2.71 -5.20
N THR A 50 -4.14 3.74 -4.64
CA THR A 50 -4.83 4.88 -5.28
C THR A 50 -4.29 6.22 -4.77
N ALA A 51 -3.19 6.24 -4.00
CA ALA A 51 -2.54 7.51 -3.69
C ALA A 51 -1.87 7.95 -4.97
N GLY A 52 -2.19 9.16 -5.41
CA GLY A 52 -1.64 9.67 -6.64
C GLY A 52 -0.12 9.63 -6.59
N TYR A 53 0.46 9.37 -7.75
CA TYR A 53 1.88 9.38 -7.97
C TYR A 53 2.44 10.76 -7.64
N ASP A 54 3.60 10.75 -6.98
CA ASP A 54 4.43 11.94 -6.89
C ASP A 54 4.81 12.35 -8.32
N LEU A 55 4.62 13.62 -8.62
CA LEU A 55 4.68 14.13 -9.98
C LEU A 55 6.07 13.96 -10.61
N ASP A 56 7.13 14.12 -9.81
CA ASP A 56 8.51 13.91 -10.27
C ASP A 56 8.76 12.44 -10.66
N LEU A 57 8.10 11.50 -9.98
CA LEU A 57 8.18 10.08 -10.29
C LEU A 57 7.43 9.74 -11.57
N ALA A 58 6.24 10.33 -11.77
CA ALA A 58 5.48 10.18 -13.01
C ALA A 58 6.28 10.69 -14.23
N VAL A 59 6.91 11.86 -14.09
CA VAL A 59 7.80 12.46 -15.11
C VAL A 59 8.95 11.53 -15.48
N ARG A 60 9.69 11.01 -14.49
CA ARG A 60 10.82 10.09 -14.74
C ARG A 60 10.38 8.77 -15.38
N ASN A 61 9.23 8.23 -14.97
CA ASN A 61 8.68 7.02 -15.59
C ASN A 61 8.31 7.27 -17.05
N CYS A 62 7.70 8.42 -17.34
CA CYS A 62 7.42 8.81 -18.72
C CYS A 62 8.68 8.94 -19.55
N GLU A 63 9.76 9.56 -19.05
CA GLU A 63 11.03 9.62 -19.76
C GLU A 63 11.58 8.23 -20.11
N ASP A 64 11.53 7.27 -19.18
CA ASP A 64 11.97 5.90 -19.43
C ASP A 64 11.07 5.18 -20.45
N PHE A 65 9.75 5.38 -20.38
CA PHE A 65 8.82 4.83 -21.37
C PHE A 65 9.04 5.41 -22.76
N CYS A 66 9.25 6.72 -22.87
CA CYS A 66 9.59 7.39 -24.12
C CYS A 66 10.90 6.84 -24.71
N ALA A 67 11.95 6.72 -23.89
CA ALA A 67 13.24 6.17 -24.34
C ALA A 67 13.16 4.72 -24.81
N ARG A 68 12.21 3.93 -24.28
CA ARG A 68 11.92 2.57 -24.76
C ARG A 68 11.10 2.59 -26.05
N ALA A 69 10.11 3.47 -26.15
CA ALA A 69 9.26 3.61 -27.32
C ALA A 69 10.04 4.12 -28.54
N GLU A 70 11.00 5.02 -28.36
CA GLU A 70 11.88 5.50 -29.43
C GLU A 70 12.76 4.40 -30.05
N ARG A 71 12.97 3.28 -29.34
CA ARG A 71 13.71 2.12 -29.87
C ARG A 71 12.83 1.19 -30.69
N LEU A 72 11.51 1.37 -30.67
CA LEU A 72 10.57 0.62 -31.50
C LEU A 72 10.55 1.26 -32.89
N SER A 73 10.74 0.44 -33.92
CA SER A 73 10.74 0.89 -35.32
C SER A 73 9.34 0.82 -35.94
N ASP A 74 8.40 0.16 -35.27
CA ASP A 74 7.04 -0.06 -35.73
C ASP A 74 6.07 0.89 -35.00
N GLN A 75 5.35 1.69 -35.78
CA GLN A 75 4.44 2.70 -35.27
C GLN A 75 3.26 2.08 -34.51
N ASP A 76 2.82 0.88 -34.93
CA ASP A 76 1.76 0.17 -34.22
C ASP A 76 2.24 -0.29 -32.85
N ALA A 77 3.50 -0.73 -32.74
CA ALA A 77 4.11 -1.08 -31.46
C ALA A 77 4.35 0.13 -30.55
N VAL A 78 4.64 1.31 -31.12
CA VAL A 78 4.73 2.56 -30.36
C VAL A 78 3.37 2.95 -29.79
N SER A 79 2.31 2.89 -30.61
CA SER A 79 0.95 3.30 -30.22
C SER A 79 0.35 2.52 -29.04
N ILE A 80 0.75 1.25 -28.87
CA ILE A 80 0.32 0.39 -27.77
C ILE A 80 1.33 0.36 -26.60
N SER A 81 2.44 1.08 -26.71
CA SER A 81 3.46 1.11 -25.68
C SER A 81 2.98 1.86 -24.44
N ALA A 82 3.66 1.63 -23.31
CA ALA A 82 3.37 2.34 -22.06
C ALA A 82 3.52 3.87 -22.22
N ALA A 83 4.32 4.36 -23.18
CA ALA A 83 4.44 5.79 -23.45
C ALA A 83 3.13 6.42 -23.95
N CYS A 84 2.28 5.66 -24.65
CA CYS A 84 1.02 6.14 -25.23
C CYS A 84 -0.22 5.74 -24.42
N THR A 85 -0.11 4.71 -23.58
CA THR A 85 -1.26 4.08 -22.91
C THR A 85 -1.26 4.25 -21.40
N GLN A 86 -0.10 4.53 -20.79
CA GLN A 86 0.00 4.68 -19.36
C GLN A 86 -0.45 6.07 -18.93
N THR A 87 -1.38 6.10 -17.98
CA THR A 87 -1.78 7.29 -17.26
C THR A 87 -1.37 7.17 -15.79
N PHE A 88 -1.14 8.32 -15.16
CA PHE A 88 -0.78 8.46 -13.77
C PHE A 88 -1.82 9.35 -13.10
N ASP A 89 -2.45 8.80 -12.09
CA ASP A 89 -3.27 9.55 -11.15
C ASP A 89 -2.31 10.36 -10.27
N ILE A 90 -2.41 11.69 -10.25
CA ILE A 90 -1.54 12.60 -9.47
C ILE A 90 -2.32 13.15 -8.30
N ASP A 91 -1.70 13.09 -7.12
CA ASP A 91 -2.21 13.62 -5.85
C ASP A 91 -1.27 14.76 -5.45
N THR A 92 -1.75 16.00 -5.59
CA THR A 92 -0.98 17.22 -5.35
C THR A 92 -1.14 17.77 -3.96
N ASP A 93 -2.22 17.43 -3.26
CA ASP A 93 -2.49 17.89 -1.89
C ASP A 93 -2.16 16.85 -0.81
N GLY A 94 -1.80 15.63 -1.22
CA GLY A 94 -1.41 14.52 -0.37
C GLY A 94 -2.57 13.95 0.44
N ASP A 95 -3.81 14.14 -0.02
CA ASP A 95 -5.01 13.68 0.67
C ASP A 95 -5.32 12.19 0.42
N GLY A 96 -4.58 11.55 -0.49
CA GLY A 96 -4.74 10.15 -0.87
C GLY A 96 -5.76 9.93 -2.00
N SER A 97 -6.19 10.99 -2.67
CA SER A 97 -7.09 10.98 -3.82
C SER A 97 -6.40 11.62 -5.04
N PRO A 98 -6.70 11.18 -6.27
CA PRO A 98 -6.20 11.87 -7.45
C PRO A 98 -6.89 13.23 -7.67
N ASP A 99 -6.07 14.28 -7.74
CA ASP A 99 -6.47 15.63 -8.17
C ASP A 99 -6.57 15.74 -9.70
N GLY A 100 -5.89 14.85 -10.41
CA GLY A 100 -6.04 14.70 -11.84
C GLY A 100 -5.16 13.63 -12.46
N GLU A 101 -5.25 13.56 -13.79
CA GLU A 101 -4.60 12.51 -14.60
C GLU A 101 -3.47 13.14 -15.42
N TYR A 102 -2.34 12.45 -15.43
CA TYR A 102 -1.14 12.79 -16.18
C TYR A 102 -0.76 11.68 -17.17
N ASP A 103 -0.57 12.01 -18.43
CA ASP A 103 -0.04 11.11 -19.46
C ASP A 103 1.33 11.58 -19.99
N CYS A 104 2.07 10.64 -20.57
CA CYS A 104 3.41 10.93 -21.07
C CYS A 104 3.41 11.73 -22.39
N THR A 105 2.30 11.72 -23.12
CA THR A 105 2.10 12.48 -24.37
C THR A 105 1.74 13.93 -24.14
N GLY A 106 1.36 14.29 -22.92
CA GLY A 106 0.89 15.61 -22.55
C GLY A 106 -0.53 15.94 -23.04
N THR A 107 -1.30 14.94 -23.49
CA THR A 107 -2.69 15.12 -23.90
C THR A 107 -3.66 15.17 -22.73
N LYS A 108 -3.24 14.62 -21.58
CA LYS A 108 -3.94 14.68 -20.30
C LYS A 108 -2.95 15.14 -19.25
N GLN A 109 -2.89 16.45 -19.03
CA GLN A 109 -2.10 17.06 -17.97
C GLN A 109 -3.04 17.89 -17.10
N ASN A 110 -3.60 17.27 -16.08
CA ASN A 110 -4.29 17.99 -15.03
C ASN A 110 -3.71 17.58 -13.66
N PRO A 111 -3.03 18.49 -12.93
CA PRO A 111 -2.65 19.85 -13.31
C PRO A 111 -1.65 19.90 -14.49
N GLN A 112 -1.52 21.06 -15.16
CA GLN A 112 -0.56 21.28 -16.24
C GLN A 112 0.86 21.26 -15.67
N VAL A 113 1.66 20.26 -16.03
CA VAL A 113 3.00 20.07 -15.46
C VAL A 113 4.05 20.24 -16.55
N PRO A 114 4.89 21.30 -16.46
CA PRO A 114 5.95 21.51 -17.43
C PRO A 114 7.06 20.49 -17.20
N GLY A 115 7.30 19.58 -18.15
CA GLY A 115 8.45 18.68 -18.01
C GLY A 115 8.63 17.61 -19.08
N VAL A 116 7.55 17.00 -19.57
CA VAL A 116 7.67 15.87 -20.51
C VAL A 116 7.00 16.21 -21.83
N SER A 117 7.82 16.44 -22.85
CA SER A 117 7.41 16.40 -24.25
C SER A 117 7.98 15.12 -24.85
N CYS A 118 7.25 14.01 -24.69
CA CYS A 118 7.59 12.77 -25.37
C CYS A 118 7.46 13.02 -26.89
N SER A 119 8.57 12.96 -27.63
CA SER A 119 8.57 13.21 -29.08
C SER A 119 8.01 12.07 -29.92
N VAL A 120 7.70 10.92 -29.30
CA VAL A 120 7.05 9.80 -29.99
C VAL A 120 5.59 10.15 -30.29
N SER A 121 5.21 9.95 -31.55
CA SER A 121 3.84 10.13 -31.99
C SER A 121 3.02 8.93 -31.53
N CYS A 122 2.10 9.19 -30.62
CA CYS A 122 0.91 8.39 -30.35
C CYS A 122 -0.24 9.00 -31.19
#